data_AF-A0A5Z0CMH0-F1
#
_entry.id   AF-A0A5Z0CMH0-F1
#
_cell.length_a   1.000
_cell.length_b   1.000
_cell.length_c   1.000
_cell.angle_alpha   90.00
_cell.angle_beta   90.00
_cell.angle_gamma   90.00
#
_symmetry.space_group_name_H-M   'P 1'
#
loop_
_entity.id
_entity.type
_entity.pdbx_description
1 polymer ?
#
loop_
_entity_poly.entity_id
_entity_poly.type
_entity_poly.pdbx_seq_one_letter_code
_entity_poly.pdbx_strand_id
1 'polypeptide(L)' 'LFRKELPLMLEKLQKRKSLMQENSISYPCGNKVFTFKDVENQLKLIIN' A
#
# COMPACT_ATOMS: atom_id res chain seq x y z
N LEU A 1 -9.53 -16.60 11.05
CA LEU A 1 -10.13 -16.33 9.73
C LEU A 1 -9.13 -15.69 8.76
N PHE A 2 -8.63 -14.49 9.05
CA PHE A 2 -7.70 -13.72 8.21
C PHE A 2 -6.40 -14.41 7.75
N ARG A 3 -5.83 -15.35 8.52
CA ARG A 3 -4.54 -15.99 8.19
C ARG A 3 -4.56 -16.81 6.89
N LYS A 4 -5.73 -17.30 6.45
CA LYS A 4 -5.86 -18.08 5.20
C LYS A 4 -6.41 -17.26 4.04
N GLU A 5 -7.21 -16.24 4.32
CA GLU A 5 -7.82 -15.39 3.30
C GLU A 5 -6.85 -14.32 2.79
N LEU A 6 -6.03 -13.74 3.68
CA LEU A 6 -5.08 -12.70 3.33
C LEU A 6 -4.03 -13.16 2.29
N PRO A 7 -3.38 -14.34 2.43
CA PRO A 7 -2.47 -14.84 1.40
C PRO A 7 -3.15 -15.04 0.04
N LEU A 8 -4.37 -15.58 0.04
CA LEU A 8 -5.16 -15.83 -1.17
C LEU A 8 -5.54 -14.53 -1.89
N MET A 9 -5.82 -13.46 -1.14
CA MET A 9 -6.08 -12.14 -1.72
C MET A 9 -4.83 -11.53 -2.36
N LEU A 10 -3.65 -11.72 -1.75
CA LEU A 10 -2.37 -11.23 -2.29
C LEU A 10 -2.01 -11.91 -3.62
N GLU A 11 -2.17 -13.24 -3.73
CA GLU A 11 -1.98 -13.96 -5.00
C GLU A 11 -2.91 -13.45 -6.12
N LYS A 12 -4.17 -13.14 -5.79
CA LYS A 12 -5.14 -12.59 -6.76
C LYS A 12 -4.77 -11.17 -7.21
N LEU A 13 -4.14 -10.39 -6.33
CA LEU A 13 -3.71 -9.02 -6.62
C LEU A 13 -2.42 -8.99 -7.46
N GLN A 14 -1.48 -9.93 -7.26
CA GLN A 14 -0.26 -10.03 -8.07
C GLN A 14 -0.54 -10.21 -9.57
N LYS A 15 -1.63 -10.93 -9.93
CA LYS A 15 -2.03 -11.10 -11.33
C LYS A 15 -2.68 -9.85 -11.95
N ARG A 16 -3.04 -8.86 -11.14
CA ARG A 16 -3.58 -7.58 -11.63
C ARG A 16 -2.42 -6.62 -11.82
N LYS A 17 -2.19 -6.18 -13.06
CA LYS A 17 -1.35 -5.01 -13.32
C LYS A 17 -2.11 -3.77 -12.85
N SER A 18 -1.98 -3.43 -11.57
CA SER A 18 -2.38 -2.12 -11.09
C SER A 18 -1.45 -1.08 -11.69
N LEU A 19 -2.02 0.04 -12.13
CA LEU A 19 -1.28 1.26 -12.41
C LEU A 19 -0.79 1.79 -11.06
N MET A 20 0.20 1.12 -10.46
CA MET A 20 0.75 1.53 -9.18
C MET A 20 1.35 2.92 -9.37
N GLN A 21 0.87 3.91 -8.61
CA GLN A 21 1.60 5.16 -8.47
C GLN A 21 2.97 4.80 -7.92
N GLU A 22 3.99 5.04 -8.74
CA GLU A 22 5.38 4.66 -8.52
C GLU A 22 5.77 4.95 -7.07
N ASN A 23 5.85 3.89 -6.26
CA ASN A 23 6.46 3.88 -4.93
C ASN A 23 5.71 4.64 -3.82
N SER A 24 4.41 4.92 -3.94
CA SER A 24 3.66 5.52 -2.83
C SER A 24 2.28 4.90 -2.59
N ILE A 25 1.93 4.70 -1.31
CA ILE A 25 0.60 4.28 -0.87
C ILE A 25 0.06 5.30 0.14
N SER A 26 -1.18 5.75 -0.05
CA SER A 26 -1.82 6.76 0.80
C SER A 26 -3.04 6.20 1.51
N TYR A 27 -3.13 6.44 2.81
CA TYR A 27 -4.25 6.06 3.67
C TYR A 27 -4.93 7.33 4.23
N PRO A 28 -6.12 7.70 3.73
CA PRO A 28 -6.90 8.76 4.34
C PRO A 28 -7.41 8.29 5.71
N CYS A 29 -7.19 9.11 6.74
CA CYS A 29 -7.60 8.86 8.11
C CYS A 29 -8.27 10.12 8.67
N GLY A 30 -9.57 10.24 8.42
CA GLY A 30 -10.34 11.44 8.74
C GLY A 30 -9.82 12.64 7.95
N ASN A 31 -9.29 13.63 8.66
CA ASN A 31 -8.80 14.88 8.07
C ASN A 31 -7.31 14.84 7.70
N LYS A 32 -6.63 13.69 7.88
CA LYS A 32 -5.21 13.52 7.60
C LYS A 32 -5.00 12.46 6.55
N VAL A 33 -3.96 12.59 5.75
CA VAL A 33 -3.54 11.57 4.80
C VAL A 33 -2.16 11.05 5.19
N PHE A 34 -2.06 9.75 5.44
CA PHE A 34 -0.81 9.07 5.71
C PHE A 34 -0.27 8.49 4.41
N THR A 35 0.79 9.08 3.86
CA THR A 35 1.43 8.61 2.64
C THR A 35 2.75 7.93 2.97
N PHE A 36 2.85 6.64 2.69
CA PHE A 36 4.11 5.92 2.71
C PHE A 36 4.74 6.02 1.33
N LYS A 37 5.98 6.49 1.26
CA LYS A 37 6.76 6.55 0.03
C LYS A 37 8.02 5.73 0.19
N ASP A 38 8.29 4.85 -0.77
CA ASP A 38 9.58 4.18 -0.88
C ASP A 38 10.56 5.13 -1.58
N VAL A 39 11.59 5.53 -0.83
CA VAL A 39 12.66 6.42 -1.28
C VAL A 39 13.97 5.68 -1.06
N GLU A 40 14.61 5.28 -2.15
CA GLU A 40 15.94 4.63 -2.10
C GLU A 40 15.98 3.40 -1.17
N ASN A 41 14.94 2.55 -1.25
CA ASN A 41 14.80 1.34 -0.44
C ASN A 41 14.58 1.64 1.07
N GLN A 42 14.14 2.86 1.40
CA GLN A 42 13.67 3.26 2.72
C GLN A 42 12.20 3.70 2.65
N LEU A 43 11.38 3.13 3.53
CA LEU A 43 9.99 3.52 3.67
C LEU A 43 9.88 4.78 4.55
N LYS A 44 9.54 5.92 3.95
CA LYS A 44 9.26 7.17 4.66
C LYS A 44 7.77 7.42 4.78
N LEU A 45 7.33 7.84 5.97
CA LEU A 45 5.97 8.28 6.23
C LEU A 45 5.87 9.80 6.11
N ILE A 46 4.96 10.27 5.26
CA ILE A 46 4.59 11.68 5.09
C ILE A 46 3.15 11.83 5.58
N ILE A 47 2.89 12.87 6.37
CA ILE A 47 1.55 13.17 6.91
C ILE A 47 1.13 14.52 6.36
N ASN A 48 0.03 14.53 5.61
CA ASN A 48 -0.58 15.74 5.06
C ASN A 48 -1.92 16.02 5.74
#